data_AF-A0A2E1MQJ0-F1
#
_entry.id   AF-A0A2E1MQJ0-F1
#
_cell.length_a   1.000
_cell.length_b   1.000
_cell.length_c   1.000
_cell.angle_alpha   90.00
_cell.angle_beta   90.00
_cell.angle_gamma   90.00
#
_symmetry.space_group_name_H-M   'P 1'
#
loop_
_entity.id
_entity.type
_entity.pdbx_description
1 polymer ?
#
loop_
_entity_poly.entity_id
_entity_poly.type
_entity_poly.pdbx_seq_one_letter_code
_entity_poly.pdbx_strand_id
1 'polypeptide(L)'
;MSVQKAKFSIGDVVKHKHFEFRGVIYDVDFEFNNSEEWYQSIPKNVRPRKDQPFYHLLAENEDITYEAYVSEQNLLTDDSEEPIKHPLINEIFSG
;
A
#
# COMPACT_ATOMS: atom_id res chain seq x y z
N MET A 1 3.29 10.01 -24.63
CA MET A 1 3.15 10.17 -23.17
C MET A 1 2.70 8.82 -22.64
N SER A 2 3.56 8.12 -21.90
CA SER A 2 3.18 6.83 -21.31
C SER A 2 2.23 7.14 -20.16
N VAL A 3 0.95 6.82 -20.31
CA VAL A 3 0.00 6.89 -19.21
C VAL A 3 0.44 5.84 -18.19
N GLN A 4 1.03 6.27 -17.07
CA GLN A 4 1.28 5.37 -15.94
C GLN A 4 -0.07 4.98 -15.37
N LYS A 5 -0.48 3.74 -15.64
CA LYS A 5 -1.73 3.19 -15.15
C LYS A 5 -1.43 2.46 -13.85
N ALA A 6 -1.96 2.99 -12.75
CA ALA A 6 -2.00 2.30 -11.46
C ALA A 6 -2.67 0.93 -11.64
N LYS A 7 -2.04 -0.13 -11.12
CA LYS A 7 -2.59 -1.49 -11.13
C LYS A 7 -3.73 -1.66 -10.15
N PHE A 8 -3.70 -0.91 -9.06
CA PHE A 8 -4.67 -1.00 -7.98
C PHE A 8 -5.41 0.34 -7.83
N SER A 9 -6.63 0.26 -7.31
CA SER A 9 -7.52 1.40 -7.10
C SER A 9 -7.81 1.59 -5.61
N ILE A 10 -8.26 2.79 -5.24
CA ILE A 10 -8.78 3.06 -3.89
C ILE A 10 -9.94 2.11 -3.60
N GLY A 11 -9.90 1.45 -2.44
CA GLY A 11 -10.83 0.41 -2.01
C GLY A 11 -10.38 -1.02 -2.32
N ASP A 12 -9.36 -1.22 -3.16
CA ASP A 12 -8.83 -2.56 -3.41
C ASP A 12 -8.11 -3.09 -2.17
N VAL A 13 -8.37 -4.36 -1.84
CA VAL A 13 -7.64 -5.09 -0.80
C VAL A 13 -6.42 -5.75 -1.42
N VAL A 14 -5.26 -5.48 -0.82
CA VAL A 14 -3.96 -5.94 -1.28
C VAL A 14 -3.18 -6.53 -0.12
N LYS A 15 -2.17 -7.33 -0.46
CA LYS A 15 -1.20 -7.87 0.50
C LYS A 15 0.21 -7.60 0.06
N HIS A 16 1.12 -7.55 1.02
CA HIS A 16 2.53 -7.39 0.72
C HIS A 16 3.14 -8.70 0.23
N LYS A 17 3.97 -8.62 -0.82
CA LYS A 17 4.62 -9.80 -1.42
C LYS A 17 5.60 -10.50 -0.48
N HIS A 18 6.25 -9.74 0.39
CA HIS A 18 7.34 -10.22 1.25
C HIS A 18 7.02 -10.22 2.75
N PHE A 19 5.96 -9.52 3.16
CA PHE A 19 5.62 -9.35 4.57
C PHE A 19 4.18 -9.83 4.76
N GLU A 20 3.90 -10.43 5.90
CA GLU A 20 2.60 -11.02 6.20
C GLU A 20 1.64 -9.95 6.74
N PHE A 21 1.27 -9.01 5.87
CA PHE A 21 0.22 -8.04 6.15
C PHE A 21 -0.69 -7.84 4.94
N ARG A 22 -1.94 -7.49 5.24
CA ARG A 22 -2.98 -7.15 4.27
C ARG A 22 -3.44 -5.72 4.54
N GLY A 23 -3.99 -5.05 3.55
CA GLY A 23 -4.51 -3.71 3.74
C GLY A 23 -5.39 -3.26 2.59
N VAL A 24 -6.17 -2.21 2.84
CA VAL A 24 -7.01 -1.58 1.83
C VAL A 24 -6.38 -0.26 1.40
N ILE A 25 -6.36 -0.01 0.09
CA ILE A 25 -5.83 1.23 -0.48
C ILE A 25 -6.81 2.36 -0.20
N TYR A 26 -6.35 3.43 0.44
CA TYR A 26 -7.14 4.63 0.64
C TYR A 26 -6.64 5.85 -0.14
N ASP A 27 -5.37 5.84 -0.57
CA ASP A 27 -4.78 6.90 -1.39
C ASP A 27 -3.64 6.37 -2.29
N VAL A 28 -3.30 7.13 -3.34
CA VAL A 28 -2.27 6.78 -4.33
C VAL A 28 -1.45 7.99 -4.76
N ASP A 29 -0.13 7.88 -4.64
CA ASP A 29 0.82 8.80 -5.25
C ASP A 29 1.33 8.18 -6.56
N PHE A 30 1.28 8.91 -7.69
CA PHE A 30 1.80 8.40 -8.97
C PHE A 30 3.34 8.25 -9.00
N GLU A 31 4.03 8.91 -8.08
CA GLU A 31 5.49 8.87 -7.92
C GLU A 31 5.82 8.83 -6.42
N PHE A 32 7.06 8.50 -6.08
CA PHE A 32 7.49 8.50 -4.68
C PHE A 32 7.31 9.88 -4.02
N ASN A 33 6.50 9.93 -2.96
CA ASN A 33 6.12 11.15 -2.25
C ASN A 33 6.30 11.00 -0.73
N ASN A 34 7.42 10.44 -0.31
CA ASN A 34 7.77 10.28 1.10
C ASN A 34 9.20 10.82 1.36
N SER A 35 9.62 10.81 2.62
CA SER A 35 10.92 11.34 3.03
C SER A 35 12.09 10.53 2.46
N GLU A 36 13.16 11.21 2.07
CA GLU A 36 14.39 10.55 1.63
C GLU A 36 14.97 9.65 2.73
N GLU A 37 14.80 10.01 4.01
CA GLU A 37 15.21 9.18 5.15
C GLU A 37 14.52 7.81 5.18
N TRP A 38 13.21 7.78 4.91
CA TRP A 38 12.47 6.53 4.77
C TRP A 38 13.02 5.71 3.61
N TYR A 39 13.24 6.35 2.47
CA TYR A 39 13.80 5.71 1.28
C TYR A 39 15.19 5.10 1.53
N GLN A 40 16.03 5.80 2.31
CA GLN A 40 17.36 5.32 2.68
C GLN A 40 17.32 4.21 3.73
N SER A 41 16.31 4.20 4.60
CA SER A 41 16.10 3.14 5.59
C SER A 41 15.73 1.80 4.95
N ILE A 42 15.20 1.82 3.72
CA ILE A 42 14.91 0.59 2.97
C ILE A 42 16.21 -0.06 2.49
N PRO A 43 16.40 -1.38 2.72
CA PRO A 43 17.56 -2.09 2.22
C PRO A 43 17.70 -1.96 0.71
N LYS A 44 18.92 -1.68 0.22
CA LYS A 44 19.18 -1.41 -1.21
C LYS A 44 18.66 -2.50 -2.16
N ASN A 45 18.61 -3.76 -1.72
CA ASN A 45 18.16 -4.89 -2.54
C ASN A 45 16.64 -4.95 -2.76
N VAL A 46 15.85 -4.29 -1.91
CA VAL A 46 14.38 -4.26 -1.99
C VAL A 46 13.84 -2.83 -2.18
N ARG A 47 14.75 -1.88 -2.39
CA ARG A 47 14.44 -0.48 -2.53
C ARG A 47 13.59 -0.26 -3.79
N PRO A 48 12.38 0.31 -3.66
CA PRO A 48 11.51 0.49 -4.80
C PRO A 48 12.05 1.57 -5.74
N ARG A 49 11.71 1.43 -7.02
CA ARG A 49 11.90 2.52 -7.99
C ARG A 49 10.98 3.69 -7.64
N LYS A 50 11.45 4.93 -7.82
CA LYS A 50 10.64 6.13 -7.55
C LYS A 50 9.67 6.47 -8.69
N ASP A 51 9.92 6.00 -9.90
CA ASP A 51 9.08 6.21 -11.10
C ASP A 51 7.93 5.20 -11.21
N GLN A 52 7.24 4.97 -10.10
CA GLN A 52 6.06 4.10 -10.07
C GLN A 52 5.05 4.60 -9.04
N PRO A 53 3.80 4.14 -9.11
CA PRO A 53 2.81 4.44 -8.09
C PRO A 53 3.19 3.86 -6.72
N PHE A 54 2.97 4.66 -5.68
CA PHE A 54 3.00 4.27 -4.28
C PHE A 54 1.60 4.41 -3.69
N TYR A 55 1.24 3.48 -2.82
CA TYR A 55 -0.09 3.39 -2.26
C TYR A 55 -0.02 3.57 -0.74
N HIS A 56 -0.99 4.31 -0.22
CA HIS A 56 -1.25 4.38 1.20
C HIS A 56 -2.33 3.37 1.56
N LEU A 57 -2.01 2.54 2.53
CA LEU A 57 -2.79 1.39 2.93
C LEU A 57 -3.17 1.53 4.38
N LEU A 58 -4.43 1.24 4.69
CA LEU A 58 -4.81 0.86 6.05
C LEU A 58 -4.51 -0.63 6.19
N ALA A 59 -3.39 -0.96 6.82
CA ALA A 59 -2.86 -2.31 6.92
C ALA A 59 -3.14 -2.96 8.29
N GLU A 60 -3.21 -4.28 8.28
CA GLU A 60 -3.29 -5.10 9.48
C GLU A 60 -2.37 -6.31 9.38
N ASN A 61 -1.87 -6.74 10.52
CA ASN A 61 -1.25 -8.05 10.71
C ASN A 61 -1.99 -8.80 11.84
N GLU A 62 -1.44 -9.92 12.30
CA GLU A 62 -2.10 -10.74 13.33
C GLU A 62 -2.29 -10.01 14.69
N ASP A 63 -1.51 -8.96 14.96
CA ASP A 63 -1.46 -8.31 16.27
C ASP A 63 -2.02 -6.88 16.29
N ILE A 64 -1.80 -6.11 15.22
CA ILE A 64 -2.05 -4.66 15.18
C ILE A 64 -2.55 -4.17 13.82
N THR A 65 -3.09 -2.95 13.82
CA THR A 65 -3.48 -2.18 12.64
C THR A 65 -2.64 -0.92 12.55
N TYR A 66 -2.24 -0.53 11.34
CA TYR A 66 -1.35 0.61 11.10
C TYR A 66 -1.46 1.12 9.66
N GLU A 67 -0.97 2.33 9.41
CA GLU A 67 -0.87 2.89 8.06
C GLU A 67 0.45 2.47 7.40
N ALA A 68 0.37 1.96 6.17
CA ALA A 68 1.54 1.50 5.41
C ALA A 68 1.68 2.27 4.09
N TYR A 69 2.92 2.63 3.77
CA TYR A 69 3.29 3.26 2.50
C TYR A 69 4.10 2.28 1.66
N VAL A 70 3.55 1.81 0.53
CA VAL A 70 4.11 0.68 -0.22
C VAL A 70 4.11 0.95 -1.72
N SER A 71 5.20 0.59 -2.39
CA SER A 71 5.32 0.65 -3.86
C SER A 71 4.49 -0.43 -4.56
N GLU A 72 3.94 -0.11 -5.74
CA GLU A 72 3.15 -1.05 -6.55
C GLU A 72 3.81 -2.43 -6.76
N GLN A 73 5.10 -2.48 -7.04
CA GLN A 73 5.85 -3.72 -7.29
C GLN A 73 5.84 -4.72 -6.11
N ASN A 74 5.58 -4.22 -4.90
CA ASN A 74 5.60 -5.01 -3.67
C ASN A 74 4.19 -5.42 -3.22
N LEU A 75 3.16 -4.99 -3.95
CA LEU A 75 1.77 -5.33 -3.69
C LEU A 75 1.29 -6.45 -4.60
N LEU A 76 0.44 -7.28 -4.04
CA LEU A 76 -0.32 -8.31 -4.74
C LEU A 76 -1.80 -8.11 -4.42
N THR A 77 -2.66 -8.42 -5.38
CA THR A 77 -4.10 -8.52 -5.12
C THR A 77 -4.33 -9.54 -4.02
N ASP A 78 -5.19 -9.19 -3.08
CA ASP A 78 -5.64 -10.13 -2.09
C ASP A 78 -7.03 -10.64 -2.46
N ASP A 79 -7.07 -11.88 -2.95
CA ASP A 79 -8.32 -12.56 -3.32
C ASP A 79 -9.07 -13.14 -2.11
N SER A 80 -8.64 -12.83 -0.88
CA SER A 80 -9.38 -13.22 0.31
C SER A 80 -10.56 -12.26 0.46
N GLU A 81 -11.77 -12.82 0.50
CA GLU A 81 -13.02 -12.07 0.74
C GLU A 81 -13.15 -11.61 2.20
N GLU A 82 -12.04 -11.63 2.97
CA GLU A 82 -12.02 -11.20 4.36
C GLU A 82 -11.81 -9.69 4.46
N PRO A 83 -12.65 -8.99 5.24
CA PRO A 83 -12.51 -7.56 5.44
C PRO A 83 -11.27 -7.24 6.26
N ILE A 84 -10.63 -6.12 5.94
CA ILE A 84 -9.59 -5.53 6.78
C ILE A 84 -10.25 -4.91 8.02
N LYS A 85 -9.73 -5.17 9.22
CA LYS A 85 -10.32 -4.76 10.50
C LYS A 85 -9.83 -3.39 10.99
N HIS A 86 -9.12 -2.64 10.15
CA HIS A 86 -8.56 -1.34 10.52
C HIS A 86 -9.68 -0.34 10.87
N PRO A 87 -9.70 0.26 12.08
CA PRO A 87 -10.82 1.07 12.56
C PRO A 87 -11.13 2.28 11.67
N LEU A 88 -10.10 2.92 11.12
CA LEU A 88 -10.22 4.06 10.20
C LEU A 88 -10.95 3.72 8.89
N ILE A 89 -11.12 2.45 8.52
CA ILE A 89 -11.85 2.08 7.29
C ILE A 89 -13.28 2.58 7.36
N ASN A 90 -13.93 2.41 8.52
CA ASN A 90 -15.30 2.91 8.70
C ASN A 90 -15.36 4.44 8.61
N GLU A 91 -14.30 5.14 8.99
CA GLU A 91 -14.29 6.62 8.90
C GLU A 91 -14.03 7.11 7.47
N ILE A 92 -13.12 6.45 6.74
CA ILE A 92 -12.75 6.86 5.37
C ILE A 92 -13.81 6.44 4.35
N PHE A 93 -14.41 5.27 4.51
CA PHE A 93 -15.27 4.67 3.48
C PHE A 93 -16.79 4.72 3.78
N SER A 94 -17.25 5.16 4.97
CA SER A 94 -18.70 5.25 5.28
C SER A 94 -19.39 6.53 4.80
N GLY A 95 -19.01 7.04 3.61
CA GLY A 95 -19.61 8.21 2.98
C GLY A 95 -21.00 7.98 2.42
#